data_AF-W1XDG0-F1
#
_entry.id   AF-W1XDG0-F1
#
_cell.length_a   1.000
_cell.length_b   1.000
_cell.length_c   1.000
_cell.angle_alpha   90.00
_cell.angle_beta   90.00
_cell.angle_gamma   90.00
#
_symmetry.space_group_name_H-M   'P 1'
#
loop_
_entity.id
_entity.type
_entity.pdbx_description
1 polymer ?
#
loop_
_entity_poly.entity_id
_entity_poly.type
_entity_poly.pdbx_seq_one_letter_code
_entity_poly.pdbx_strand_id
1 'polypeptide(L)' 'LPEQPCRILDLGTGTGAIALALASERPDCEIIAVDRMPDAVSLAQRNAQHLAIKNIHILQSDWFSALAGQQFAMIVSNPP' A
#
# COMPACT_ATOMS: atom_id res chain seq x y z
N LEU A 1 -13.66 7.63 0.63
CA LEU A 1 -12.94 6.70 -0.27
C LEU A 1 -13.70 6.63 -1.60
N PRO A 2 -13.07 6.33 -2.75
CA PRO A 2 -13.75 6.26 -4.05
C PRO A 2 -14.96 5.32 -4.01
N GLU A 3 -16.07 5.69 -4.65
CA GLU A 3 -17.32 4.90 -4.59
C GLU A 3 -17.26 3.57 -5.35
N GLN A 4 -16.34 3.45 -6.30
CA GLN A 4 -16.15 2.25 -7.13
C GLN A 4 -14.86 1.51 -6.75
N PRO A 5 -14.77 0.20 -7.06
CA PRO A 5 -13.51 -0.56 -6.99
C PRO A 5 -12.40 0.15 -7.75
N CYS A 6 -11.23 0.30 -7.12
CA CYS A 6 -10.13 1.05 -7.71
C CYS A 6 -8.76 0.62 -7.19
N ARG A 7 -7.71 1.22 -7.76
CA ARG A 7 -6.33 1.05 -7.33
C ARG A 7 -5.91 2.24 -6.50
N ILE A 8 -5.36 1.97 -5.31
CA ILE A 8 -4.95 2.99 -4.35
C ILE A 8 -3.46 2.81 -4.06
N LEU A 9 -2.70 3.91 -4.08
CA LEU A 9 -1.28 3.91 -3.71
C LEU A 9 -1.08 4.49 -2.30
N ASP A 10 -0.31 3.80 -1.46
CA ASP A 10 0.25 4.33 -0.21
C ASP A 10 1.76 4.58 -0.39
N LEU A 11 2.17 5.85 -0.39
CA LEU A 11 3.56 6.30 -0.52
C LEU A 11 4.18 6.52 0.86
N GLY A 12 5.21 5.74 1.19
CA GLY A 12 5.86 5.77 2.50
C GLY A 12 5.09 4.96 3.53
N THR A 13 4.76 3.71 3.18
CA THR A 13 3.82 2.88 3.97
C THR A 13 4.32 2.52 5.37
N GLY A 14 5.63 2.60 5.63
CA GLY A 14 6.22 2.28 6.93
C GLY A 14 5.86 0.85 7.36
N THR A 15 5.19 0.72 8.50
CA THR A 15 4.72 -0.58 9.02
C THR A 15 3.48 -1.13 8.30
N GLY A 16 2.93 -0.40 7.35
CA GLY A 16 1.72 -0.76 6.60
C GLY A 16 0.42 -0.31 7.24
N ALA A 17 0.43 0.48 8.31
CA ALA A 17 -0.79 0.79 9.08
C ALA A 17 -1.94 1.36 8.22
N ILE A 18 -1.65 2.34 7.36
CA ILE A 18 -2.66 2.97 6.48
C ILE A 18 -3.06 2.02 5.35
N ALA A 19 -2.08 1.46 4.62
CA ALA A 19 -2.37 0.53 3.53
C ALA A 19 -3.18 -0.69 3.96
N LEU A 20 -2.89 -1.27 5.13
CA LEU A 20 -3.58 -2.44 5.66
C LEU A 20 -4.99 -2.10 6.14
N ALA A 21 -5.17 -0.94 6.79
CA ALA A 21 -6.50 -0.47 7.14
C ALA A 21 -7.37 -0.26 5.89
N LEU A 22 -6.83 0.38 4.85
CA LEU A 22 -7.52 0.56 3.58
C LEU A 22 -7.86 -0.78 2.92
N ALA A 23 -6.91 -1.73 2.89
CA ALA A 23 -7.13 -3.05 2.31
C ALA A 23 -8.22 -3.84 3.05
N SER A 24 -8.28 -3.74 4.37
CA SER A 24 -9.29 -4.38 5.21
C SER A 24 -10.68 -3.78 5.00
N GLU A 25 -10.80 -2.45 4.99
CA GLU A 25 -12.08 -1.73 4.83
C GLU A 25 -12.60 -1.76 3.39
N ARG A 26 -11.71 -1.98 2.40
CA ARG A 26 -12.04 -2.04 0.97
C ARG A 26 -11.51 -3.31 0.30
N PRO A 27 -12.14 -4.48 0.57
CA PRO A 27 -11.79 -5.74 -0.10
C PRO A 27 -11.94 -5.69 -1.62
N ASP A 28 -12.71 -4.75 -2.15
CA ASP A 28 -12.93 -4.51 -3.57
C ASP A 28 -11.81 -3.69 -4.24
N CYS A 29 -10.96 -3.01 -3.45
CA CYS A 29 -9.84 -2.23 -3.96
C CYS A 29 -8.54 -3.04 -3.98
N GLU A 30 -7.67 -2.70 -4.93
CA GLU A 30 -6.27 -3.14 -4.97
C GLU A 30 -5.40 -2.06 -4.32
N ILE A 31 -4.67 -2.43 -3.27
CA ILE A 31 -3.76 -1.52 -2.58
C ILE A 31 -2.33 -1.78 -3.02
N ILE A 32 -1.62 -0.74 -3.44
CA ILE A 32 -0.19 -0.77 -3.72
C ILE A 32 0.47 0.06 -2.63
N ALA A 33 1.39 -0.51 -1.88
CA ALA A 33 2.06 0.16 -0.78
C ALA A 33 3.57 0.13 -1.00
N VAL A 34 4.22 1.28 -0.91
CA VAL A 34 5.66 1.39 -1.16
C VAL A 34 6.38 2.09 -0.04
N ASP A 35 7.60 1.64 0.24
CA ASP A 35 8.53 2.33 1.14
C ASP A 35 9.96 2.23 0.60
N ARG A 36 10.79 3.21 0.94
CA ARG A 36 12.21 3.23 0.58
C ARG A 36 13.00 2.21 1.42
N MET A 37 12.59 2.00 2.66
CA MET A 37 13.31 1.20 3.64
C MET A 37 12.93 -0.30 3.50
N PRO A 38 13.89 -1.20 3.19
CA PRO A 38 13.61 -2.64 3.07
C PRO A 38 13.01 -3.26 4.33
N ASP A 39 13.42 -2.77 5.51
CA ASP A 39 12.91 -3.26 6.80
C ASP A 39 11.43 -2.91 7.00
N ALA A 40 11.01 -1.72 6.55
CA ALA A 40 9.63 -1.28 6.57
C ALA A 40 8.77 -2.15 5.64
N VAL A 41 9.23 -2.38 4.40
CA VAL A 41 8.59 -3.28 3.44
C VAL A 41 8.42 -4.68 4.03
N SER A 42 9.48 -5.23 4.62
CA SER A 42 9.46 -6.57 5.23
C SER A 42 8.49 -6.65 6.42
N LEU A 43 8.44 -5.60 7.24
CA LEU A 43 7.50 -5.53 8.36
C LEU A 43 6.04 -5.41 7.90
N ALA A 44 5.78 -4.56 6.91
CA ALA A 44 4.44 -4.41 6.34
C ALA A 44 3.95 -5.71 5.67
N GLN A 45 4.82 -6.44 4.98
CA GLN A 45 4.52 -7.77 4.42
C GLN A 45 4.16 -8.79 5.50
N ARG A 46 4.91 -8.83 6.61
CA ARG A 46 4.56 -9.70 7.75
C ARG A 46 3.21 -9.32 8.36
N ASN A 47 2.93 -8.04 8.51
CA ASN A 47 1.65 -7.56 9.02
C ASN A 47 0.48 -7.95 8.10
N ALA A 48 0.64 -7.82 6.78
CA ALA A 48 -0.35 -8.28 5.80
C ALA A 48 -0.65 -9.77 5.94
N GLN A 49 0.40 -10.60 6.10
CA GLN A 49 0.27 -12.04 6.31
C GLN A 49 -0.44 -12.37 7.62
N HIS A 50 -0.04 -11.74 8.73
CA HIS A 50 -0.68 -11.95 10.04
C HIS A 50 -2.15 -11.57 10.05
N LEU A 51 -2.53 -10.53 9.30
CA LEU A 51 -3.92 -10.08 9.17
C LEU A 51 -4.71 -10.84 8.08
N ALA A 52 -4.07 -11.77 7.37
CA ALA A 52 -4.65 -12.50 6.24
C ALA A 52 -5.22 -11.59 5.12
N ILE A 53 -4.65 -10.40 4.94
CA ILE A 53 -5.04 -9.44 3.91
C ILE A 53 -4.36 -9.83 2.59
N LYS A 54 -5.15 -9.93 1.51
CA LYS A 54 -4.69 -10.45 0.21
C LYS A 54 -4.76 -9.46 -0.95
N ASN A 55 -5.51 -8.38 -0.80
CA ASN A 55 -5.71 -7.34 -1.82
C ASN A 55 -4.68 -6.20 -1.71
N ILE A 56 -3.45 -6.53 -1.28
CA ILE A 56 -2.36 -5.58 -1.11
C ILE A 56 -1.06 -6.10 -1.72
N HIS A 57 -0.36 -5.21 -2.42
CA HIS A 57 0.97 -5.43 -2.98
C HIS A 57 1.96 -4.47 -2.32
N ILE A 58 2.97 -5.01 -1.63
CA ILE A 58 3.95 -4.24 -0.87
C ILE A 58 5.32 -4.43 -1.51
N LEU A 59 5.94 -3.33 -1.95
CA LEU A 59 7.23 -3.35 -2.63
C LEU A 59 8.14 -2.21 -2.18
N GLN A 60 9.45 -2.42 -2.32
CA GLN A 60 10.42 -1.36 -2.10
C GLN A 60 10.41 -0.38 -3.28
N SER A 61 10.36 0.91 -2.99
CA SER A 61 10.45 1.97 -3.99
C SER A 61 11.03 3.24 -3.39
N ASP A 62 11.87 3.94 -4.14
CA ASP A 62 12.14 5.34 -3.88
C ASP A 62 11.06 6.17 -4.59
N TRP A 63 10.10 6.70 -3.82
CA TRP A 63 8.91 7.36 -4.36
C TRP A 63 8.22 6.51 -5.44
N PHE A 64 8.10 7.03 -6.66
CA PHE A 64 7.41 6.39 -7.79
C PHE A 64 8.31 5.48 -8.64
N SER A 65 9.59 5.34 -8.31
CA SER A 65 10.59 4.66 -9.16
C SER A 65 10.22 3.22 -9.55
N ALA A 66 9.56 2.47 -8.66
CA ALA A 66 9.14 1.10 -8.92
C ALA A 66 7.75 0.96 -9.57
N LEU A 67 7.04 2.08 -9.84
CA LEU A 67 5.63 2.05 -10.25
C LEU A 67 5.40 2.08 -11.76
N ALA A 68 6.44 2.28 -12.57
CA ALA A 68 6.42 2.11 -14.05
C ALA A 68 5.23 2.77 -14.78
N GLY A 69 4.80 3.96 -14.34
CA GLY A 69 3.69 4.70 -14.98
C GLY A 69 2.28 4.19 -14.63
N GLN A 70 2.15 3.33 -13.62
CA GLN A 70 0.85 2.93 -13.08
C GLN A 70 0.03 4.13 -12.61
N GLN A 71 -1.28 4.07 -12.85
CA GLN A 71 -2.25 5.07 -12.41
C GLN A 71 -3.06 4.55 -11.22
N PHE A 72 -3.41 5.49 -10.35
CA PHE A 72 -4.15 5.25 -9.13
C PHE A 72 -5.30 6.25 -9.03
N ALA A 73 -6.46 5.79 -8.57
CA ALA A 73 -7.60 6.67 -8.32
C ALA A 73 -7.38 7.55 -7.10
N MET A 74 -6.51 7.10 -6.19
CA MET A 74 -6.14 7.83 -4.98
C MET A 74 -4.68 7.50 -4.61
N ILE A 75 -3.95 8.53 -4.20
CA ILE A 75 -2.63 8.41 -3.59
C ILE A 75 -2.76 8.91 -2.16
N VAL A 76 -2.30 8.12 -1.20
CA VAL A 76 -2.24 8.44 0.21
C VAL A 76 -0.77 8.45 0.61
N SER A 77 -0.41 9.36 1.50
CA SER A 77 0.91 9.40 2.11
C SER A 77 0.77 10.03 3.48
N ASN A 78 1.45 9.46 4.47
CA ASN A 78 1.64 10.09 5.77
C ASN A 78 3.14 10.30 6.00
N PRO A 79 3.76 11.25 5.28
CA PRO A 79 5.17 11.56 5.48
C PRO A 79 5.37 12.21 6.86
N PRO A 80 6.58 12.13 7.44
CA PRO A 80 6.91 12.79 8.70
C PRO A 80 6.76 14.31 8.65
#